data_AF-A0A3S5K1P2-F1
#
_entry.id   AF-A0A3S5K1P2-F1
#
_cell.length_a   1.000
_cell.length_b   1.000
_cell.length_c   1.000
_cell.angle_alpha   90.00
_cell.angle_beta   90.00
_cell.angle_gamma   90.00
#
_symmetry.space_group_name_H-M   'P 1'
#
loop_
_entity.id
_entity.type
_entity.pdbx_description
1 polymer ?
#
loop_
_entity_poly.entity_id
_entity_poly.type
_entity_poly.pdbx_seq_one_letter_code
_entity_poly.pdbx_strand_id
1 'polypeptide(L)'
;VFGPSQAAAQLEASKAFAKEVMAAAGVPTAGSRVCTTAAEAAAALDEFGAPHVVKDDGLAAGKGVVVTSDRAEALAHAEACFAAGGTVVIEDFLDGPEVSLFVICDGEDAVALTPAQDFKRIHDGDAGPNTGGMGAYTPLPWLPEGFTDEVMDRVARPVLAEMARRGTPFTGVLFCGLAVTAKGVEVIEFNVRFGDPETQAVLARLETPLGGLLADAAAGRLGADRRLEWSDDVAVDVVMASAGYPASSSTGDVITGLADAAALEGVHVIHAGTAASGEDVVTAGGRVLAVVGRGADLAQARERAYAGVERIRFDGAQWRTDIGLKAERGEITVPGTGGAK
;
A
#
# COMPACT_ATOMS: atom_id res chain seq x y z
N VAL A 1 -17.19 -9.41 13.66
CA VAL A 1 -16.35 -8.20 13.52
C VAL A 1 -15.61 -8.34 12.21
N PHE A 2 -15.49 -7.28 11.42
CA PHE A 2 -14.66 -7.31 10.21
C PHE A 2 -13.25 -6.84 10.54
N GLY A 3 -12.30 -7.77 10.58
CA GLY A 3 -10.91 -7.51 10.95
C GLY A 3 -10.28 -8.72 11.67
N PRO A 4 -8.95 -8.85 11.62
CA PRO A 4 -8.26 -10.03 12.12
C PRO A 4 -8.31 -10.09 13.66
N SER A 5 -8.18 -11.30 14.19
CA SER A 5 -7.83 -11.47 15.61
C SER A 5 -6.44 -10.93 15.90
N GLN A 6 -6.11 -10.66 17.16
CA GLN A 6 -4.75 -10.27 17.56
C GLN A 6 -3.68 -11.27 17.11
N ALA A 7 -4.00 -12.58 17.15
CA ALA A 7 -3.09 -13.63 16.70
C ALA A 7 -2.90 -13.60 15.17
N ALA A 8 -3.99 -13.40 14.41
CA ALA A 8 -3.91 -13.30 12.96
C ALA A 8 -3.23 -12.00 12.48
N ALA A 9 -3.35 -10.92 13.26
CA ALA A 9 -2.70 -9.63 12.98
C ALA A 9 -1.17 -9.66 13.10
N GLN A 10 -0.58 -10.77 13.61
CA GLN A 10 0.87 -10.96 13.59
C GLN A 10 1.45 -10.95 12.17
N LEU A 11 0.65 -11.22 11.13
CA LEU A 11 1.06 -11.07 9.73
C LEU A 11 1.57 -9.65 9.38
N GLU A 12 1.09 -8.60 10.05
CA GLU A 12 1.62 -7.24 9.91
C GLU A 12 2.51 -6.86 11.10
N ALA A 13 2.13 -7.29 12.32
CA ALA A 13 2.80 -6.85 13.54
C ALA A 13 4.20 -7.44 13.76
N SER A 14 4.54 -8.55 13.10
CA SER A 14 5.88 -9.15 13.11
C SER A 14 6.26 -9.60 11.70
N LYS A 15 7.27 -8.94 11.11
CA LYS A 15 7.81 -9.30 9.79
C LYS A 15 8.44 -10.69 9.80
N ALA A 16 9.07 -11.08 10.90
CA ALA A 16 9.59 -12.43 11.13
C ALA A 16 8.46 -13.46 11.06
N PHE A 17 7.35 -13.24 11.78
CA PHE A 17 6.17 -14.11 11.70
C PHE A 17 5.62 -14.20 10.28
N ALA A 18 5.51 -13.08 9.56
CA ALA A 18 5.06 -13.06 8.18
C ALA A 18 5.97 -13.90 7.26
N LYS A 19 7.31 -13.77 7.40
CA LYS A 19 8.29 -14.57 6.65
C LYS A 19 8.20 -16.05 6.98
N GLU A 20 7.98 -16.42 8.25
CA GLU A 20 7.77 -17.82 8.65
C GLU A 20 6.47 -18.42 8.07
N VAL A 21 5.39 -17.64 8.00
CA VAL A 21 4.13 -18.07 7.37
C VAL A 21 4.34 -18.25 5.87
N MET A 22 4.96 -17.28 5.20
CA MET A 22 5.25 -17.35 3.76
C MET A 22 6.12 -18.55 3.41
N ALA A 23 7.20 -18.80 4.18
CA ALA A 23 8.07 -19.94 3.97
C ALA A 23 7.34 -21.28 4.15
N ALA A 24 6.50 -21.41 5.18
CA ALA A 24 5.72 -22.62 5.42
C ALA A 24 4.64 -22.86 4.35
N ALA A 25 4.07 -21.78 3.81
CA ALA A 25 3.05 -21.82 2.76
C ALA A 25 3.63 -21.89 1.34
N GLY A 26 4.96 -21.81 1.17
CA GLY A 26 5.61 -21.79 -0.14
C GLY A 26 5.36 -20.50 -0.94
N VAL A 27 5.05 -19.39 -0.26
CA VAL A 27 4.80 -18.09 -0.89
C VAL A 27 6.11 -17.44 -1.33
N PRO A 28 6.23 -16.99 -2.59
CA PRO A 28 7.39 -16.24 -3.06
C PRO A 28 7.55 -14.91 -2.34
N THR A 29 8.73 -14.66 -1.79
CA THR A 29 9.10 -13.40 -1.12
C THR A 29 10.62 -13.26 -1.17
N ALA A 30 11.12 -12.05 -0.92
CA ALA A 30 12.55 -11.79 -0.77
C ALA A 30 13.20 -12.77 0.22
N GLY A 31 14.37 -13.29 -0.14
CA GLY A 31 15.23 -13.99 0.79
C GLY A 31 15.47 -13.10 2.01
N SER A 32 15.41 -13.68 3.22
CA SER A 32 15.43 -12.89 4.44
C SER A 32 16.14 -13.60 5.58
N ARG A 33 16.74 -12.81 6.47
CA ARG A 33 17.29 -13.29 7.75
C ARG A 33 16.79 -12.41 8.88
N VAL A 34 16.25 -13.06 9.92
CA VAL A 34 15.98 -12.40 11.21
C VAL A 34 17.31 -12.29 11.95
N CYS A 35 17.65 -11.09 12.39
CA CYS A 35 18.88 -10.79 13.11
C CYS A 35 18.55 -10.16 14.47
N THR A 36 19.34 -10.55 15.47
CA THR A 36 19.22 -10.08 16.86
C THR A 36 20.52 -9.44 17.36
N THR A 37 21.59 -9.53 16.56
CA THR A 37 22.90 -8.96 16.89
C THR A 37 23.52 -8.24 15.69
N ALA A 38 24.40 -7.28 15.95
CA ALA A 38 25.13 -6.57 14.91
C ALA A 38 25.99 -7.50 14.03
N ALA A 39 26.52 -8.59 14.61
CA ALA A 39 27.30 -9.57 13.86
C ALA A 39 26.44 -10.36 12.87
N GLU A 40 25.25 -10.80 13.29
CA GLU A 40 24.27 -11.44 12.40
C GLU A 40 23.83 -10.48 11.30
N ALA A 41 23.55 -9.22 11.67
CA ALA A 41 23.13 -8.20 10.73
C ALA A 41 24.20 -7.92 9.66
N ALA A 42 25.45 -7.73 10.08
CA ALA A 42 26.57 -7.53 9.16
C ALA A 42 26.74 -8.70 8.19
N ALA A 43 26.65 -9.94 8.69
CA ALA A 43 26.76 -11.13 7.86
C ALA A 43 25.61 -11.24 6.83
N ALA A 44 24.37 -10.90 7.23
CA ALA A 44 23.23 -10.87 6.32
C ALA A 44 23.37 -9.77 5.25
N LEU A 45 23.84 -8.58 5.62
CA LEU A 45 24.10 -7.50 4.67
C LEU A 45 25.17 -7.88 3.64
N ASP A 46 26.20 -8.62 4.05
CA ASP A 46 27.25 -9.12 3.16
C ASP A 46 26.73 -10.21 2.21
N GLU A 47 25.79 -11.03 2.67
CA GLU A 47 25.16 -12.10 1.89
C GLU A 47 24.20 -11.56 0.82
N PHE A 48 23.29 -10.66 1.19
CA PHE A 48 22.26 -10.13 0.27
C PHE A 48 22.80 -8.99 -0.62
N GLY A 49 23.82 -8.26 -0.16
CA GLY A 49 24.43 -7.17 -0.94
C GLY A 49 23.55 -5.91 -1.03
N ALA A 50 23.95 -4.98 -1.89
CA ALA A 50 23.28 -3.69 -2.08
C ALA A 50 22.31 -3.72 -3.29
N PRO A 51 21.17 -2.98 -3.26
CA PRO A 51 20.70 -2.14 -2.15
C PRO A 51 20.37 -2.95 -0.90
N HIS A 52 20.81 -2.45 0.25
CA HIS A 52 20.57 -3.07 1.54
C HIS A 52 19.17 -2.75 2.04
N VAL A 53 18.40 -3.78 2.39
CA VAL A 53 17.05 -3.65 2.95
C VAL A 53 17.07 -4.12 4.41
N VAL A 54 16.87 -3.20 5.34
CA VAL A 54 16.78 -3.49 6.77
C VAL A 54 15.42 -3.03 7.28
N LYS A 55 14.66 -3.97 7.85
CA LYS A 55 13.32 -3.70 8.38
C LYS A 55 13.25 -4.04 9.86
N ASP A 56 12.67 -3.17 10.67
CA ASP A 56 12.31 -3.48 12.06
C ASP A 56 11.28 -4.61 12.04
N ASP A 57 11.40 -5.60 12.94
CA ASP A 57 10.42 -6.68 12.99
C ASP A 57 9.02 -6.17 13.35
N GLY A 58 8.96 -5.29 14.35
CA GLY A 58 7.71 -4.69 14.84
C GLY A 58 7.16 -3.54 13.99
N LEU A 59 6.02 -3.02 14.44
CA LEU A 59 5.41 -1.82 13.88
C LEU A 59 6.21 -0.56 14.25
N ALA A 60 6.61 0.21 13.24
CA ALA A 60 7.45 1.40 13.40
C ALA A 60 6.87 2.64 12.72
N ALA A 61 5.54 2.72 12.57
CA ALA A 61 4.82 3.87 11.98
C ALA A 61 5.42 4.38 10.65
N GLY A 62 5.81 3.46 9.77
CA GLY A 62 6.40 3.76 8.47
C GLY A 62 7.88 4.19 8.48
N LYS A 63 8.55 4.18 9.64
CA LYS A 63 9.97 4.56 9.79
C LYS A 63 10.93 3.39 10.00
N GLY A 64 10.41 2.19 10.20
CA GLY A 64 11.24 0.98 10.45
C GLY A 64 11.66 0.25 9.19
N VAL A 65 11.88 0.96 8.08
CA VAL A 65 12.38 0.37 6.84
C VAL A 65 13.43 1.30 6.25
N VAL A 66 14.65 0.78 6.09
CA VAL A 66 15.75 1.44 5.41
C VAL A 66 16.10 0.66 4.15
N VAL A 67 16.12 1.36 3.02
CA VAL A 67 16.60 0.85 1.72
C VAL A 67 17.69 1.79 1.24
N THR A 68 18.94 1.34 1.25
CA THR A 68 20.10 2.19 0.97
C THR A 68 21.21 1.44 0.25
N SER A 69 22.02 2.13 -0.55
CA SER A 69 23.27 1.58 -1.08
C SER A 69 24.43 1.67 -0.08
N ASP A 70 24.26 2.39 1.04
CA ASP A 70 25.28 2.56 2.06
C ASP A 70 25.15 1.49 3.15
N ARG A 71 26.11 0.55 3.17
CA ARG A 71 26.19 -0.51 4.16
C ARG A 71 26.31 0.02 5.59
N ALA A 72 27.00 1.14 5.80
CA ALA A 72 27.17 1.71 7.13
C ALA A 72 25.85 2.29 7.67
N GLU A 73 25.07 2.94 6.80
CA GLU A 73 23.71 3.41 7.13
C GLU A 73 22.79 2.23 7.49
N ALA A 74 22.80 1.17 6.67
CA ALA A 74 22.00 -0.04 6.93
C ALA A 74 22.37 -0.70 8.28
N LEU A 75 23.66 -0.82 8.58
CA LEU A 75 24.11 -1.39 9.85
C LEU A 75 23.78 -0.50 11.05
N ALA A 76 23.92 0.83 10.91
CA ALA A 76 23.58 1.78 11.96
C ALA A 76 22.09 1.71 12.33
N HIS A 77 21.20 1.53 11.33
CA HIS A 77 19.78 1.30 11.57
C HIS A 77 19.53 0.02 12.38
N ALA A 78 20.17 -1.09 12.00
CA ALA A 78 20.06 -2.35 12.73
C ALA A 78 20.55 -2.23 14.19
N GLU A 79 21.70 -1.59 14.41
CA GLU A 79 22.27 -1.36 15.74
C GLU A 79 21.35 -0.50 16.62
N ALA A 80 20.74 0.55 16.05
CA ALA A 80 19.77 1.37 16.76
C ALA A 80 18.53 0.55 17.18
N CYS A 81 18.05 -0.34 16.32
CA CYS A 81 16.94 -1.24 16.64
C CYS A 81 17.30 -2.20 17.79
N PHE A 82 18.50 -2.81 17.76
CA PHE A 82 18.97 -3.69 18.84
C PHE A 82 19.16 -2.95 20.16
N ALA A 83 19.69 -1.72 20.12
CA ALA A 83 19.85 -0.89 21.31
C ALA A 83 18.50 -0.54 21.97
N ALA A 84 17.43 -0.48 21.18
CA ALA A 84 16.05 -0.31 21.65
C ALA A 84 15.40 -1.63 22.12
N GLY A 85 16.12 -2.76 22.06
CA GLY A 85 15.62 -4.09 22.44
C GLY A 85 14.80 -4.79 21.34
N GLY A 86 14.82 -4.27 20.11
CA GLY A 86 14.14 -4.85 18.96
C GLY A 86 14.97 -5.88 18.20
N THR A 87 14.38 -6.40 17.12
CA THR A 87 15.02 -7.29 16.14
C THR A 87 14.76 -6.75 14.75
N VAL A 88 15.60 -7.15 13.78
CA VAL A 88 15.43 -6.73 12.38
C VAL A 88 15.32 -7.93 11.46
N VAL A 89 14.63 -7.73 10.34
CA VAL A 89 14.62 -8.61 9.18
C VAL A 89 15.41 -7.93 8.08
N ILE A 90 16.49 -8.57 7.64
CA ILE A 90 17.31 -8.12 6.53
C ILE A 90 16.93 -8.95 5.31
N GLU A 91 16.67 -8.29 4.18
CA GLU A 91 16.09 -8.93 3.00
C GLU A 91 16.89 -8.63 1.72
N ASP A 92 16.74 -9.52 0.73
CA ASP A 92 17.04 -9.20 -0.66
C ASP A 92 16.23 -7.98 -1.11
N PHE A 93 16.86 -7.10 -1.89
CA PHE A 93 16.13 -6.05 -2.59
C PHE A 93 15.33 -6.66 -3.74
N LEU A 94 14.02 -6.39 -3.77
CA LEU A 94 13.14 -6.77 -4.87
C LEU A 94 13.11 -5.65 -5.90
N ASP A 95 13.48 -5.98 -7.13
CA ASP A 95 13.43 -5.05 -8.26
C ASP A 95 12.06 -5.12 -8.96
N GLY A 96 11.64 -3.99 -9.55
CA GLY A 96 10.42 -3.93 -10.36
C GLY A 96 9.32 -3.05 -9.76
N PRO A 97 8.21 -2.86 -10.50
CA PRO A 97 7.11 -2.02 -10.06
C PRO A 97 6.37 -2.66 -8.88
N GLU A 98 6.07 -1.83 -7.87
CA GLU A 98 5.26 -2.23 -6.71
C GLU A 98 3.75 -2.23 -7.05
N VAL A 99 3.03 -3.17 -6.45
CA VAL A 99 1.58 -3.38 -6.58
C VAL A 99 0.98 -3.67 -5.21
N SER A 100 -0.15 -3.05 -4.93
CA SER A 100 -1.02 -3.36 -3.80
C SER A 100 -2.20 -4.21 -4.28
N LEU A 101 -2.43 -5.38 -3.66
CA LEU A 101 -3.66 -6.16 -3.84
C LEU A 101 -4.34 -6.36 -2.49
N PHE A 102 -5.60 -5.94 -2.40
CA PHE A 102 -6.45 -6.21 -1.23
C PHE A 102 -7.26 -7.47 -1.45
N VAL A 103 -7.27 -8.34 -0.45
CA VAL A 103 -8.06 -9.56 -0.44
C VAL A 103 -8.97 -9.54 0.78
N ILE A 104 -10.28 -9.59 0.56
CA ILE A 104 -11.25 -9.74 1.63
C ILE A 104 -11.36 -11.22 1.97
N CYS A 105 -11.15 -11.55 3.24
CA CYS A 105 -11.08 -12.91 3.76
C CYS A 105 -12.13 -13.09 4.86
N ASP A 106 -12.75 -14.27 4.92
CA ASP A 106 -13.75 -14.58 5.94
C ASP A 106 -13.30 -15.58 7.01
N GLY A 107 -12.08 -16.13 6.84
CA GLY A 107 -11.50 -17.16 7.68
C GLY A 107 -11.26 -18.48 6.93
N GLU A 108 -11.97 -18.69 5.82
CA GLU A 108 -11.86 -19.87 4.95
C GLU A 108 -11.77 -19.46 3.48
N ASP A 109 -12.71 -18.63 3.03
CA ASP A 109 -12.81 -18.12 1.68
C ASP A 109 -12.25 -16.70 1.56
N ALA A 110 -11.94 -16.33 0.31
CA ALA A 110 -11.35 -15.04 -0.02
C ALA A 110 -11.75 -14.53 -1.41
N VAL A 111 -11.86 -13.21 -1.54
CA VAL A 111 -12.10 -12.52 -2.81
C VAL A 111 -11.15 -11.34 -2.95
N ALA A 112 -10.46 -11.27 -4.09
CA ALA A 112 -9.58 -10.15 -4.41
C ALA A 112 -10.37 -8.92 -4.85
N LEU A 113 -9.87 -7.74 -4.51
CA LEU A 113 -10.25 -6.48 -5.13
C LEU A 113 -9.43 -6.25 -6.40
N THR A 114 -9.56 -5.09 -7.03
CA THR A 114 -8.69 -4.69 -8.14
C THR A 114 -7.29 -4.29 -7.64
N PRO A 115 -6.20 -4.64 -8.36
CA PRO A 115 -4.86 -4.13 -8.06
C PRO A 115 -4.80 -2.60 -8.11
N ALA A 116 -3.91 -2.02 -7.30
CA ALA A 116 -3.60 -0.59 -7.29
C ALA A 116 -2.10 -0.38 -7.12
N GLN A 117 -1.61 0.80 -7.51
CA GLN A 117 -0.23 1.21 -7.28
C GLN A 117 -0.26 2.50 -6.46
N ASP A 118 0.51 2.51 -5.37
CA ASP A 118 0.66 3.64 -4.47
C ASP A 118 1.92 4.46 -4.78
N PHE A 119 2.00 5.65 -4.18
CA PHE A 119 3.10 6.58 -4.37
C PHE A 119 3.63 7.04 -3.02
N LYS A 120 4.60 6.31 -2.46
CA LYS A 120 5.07 6.51 -1.07
C LYS A 120 5.89 7.79 -0.85
N ARG A 121 6.62 8.27 -1.86
CA ARG A 121 7.56 9.39 -1.72
C ARG A 121 6.84 10.74 -1.76
N ILE A 122 7.34 11.72 -0.98
CA ILE A 122 6.70 13.03 -0.82
C ILE A 122 6.75 13.91 -2.08
N HIS A 123 7.79 13.78 -2.91
CA HIS A 123 8.00 14.61 -4.09
C HIS A 123 7.89 13.82 -5.39
N ASP A 124 7.64 14.54 -6.48
CA ASP A 124 7.64 14.00 -7.84
C ASP A 124 8.95 13.27 -8.16
N GLY A 125 8.88 12.30 -9.08
CA GLY A 125 10.03 11.49 -9.47
C GLY A 125 10.51 10.54 -8.37
N ASP A 126 9.61 10.20 -7.44
CA ASP A 126 9.87 9.30 -6.31
C ASP A 126 11.02 9.79 -5.39
N ALA A 127 11.08 11.12 -5.20
CA ALA A 127 12.12 11.78 -4.42
C ALA A 127 11.67 12.17 -3.00
N GLY A 128 12.65 12.44 -2.12
CA GLY A 128 12.40 12.84 -0.74
C GLY A 128 12.07 11.66 0.19
N PRO A 129 11.72 11.91 1.46
CA PRO A 129 11.38 10.87 2.43
C PRO A 129 10.16 10.03 2.03
N ASN A 130 10.10 8.79 2.55
CA ASN A 130 8.89 7.98 2.53
C ASN A 130 7.80 8.63 3.39
N THR A 131 6.55 8.47 2.95
CA THR A 131 5.34 8.96 3.59
C THR A 131 4.39 7.79 3.83
N GLY A 132 3.17 8.07 4.33
CA GLY A 132 2.09 7.09 4.34
C GLY A 132 1.50 6.81 2.95
N GLY A 133 1.88 7.58 1.92
CA GLY A 133 1.36 7.51 0.56
C GLY A 133 0.76 8.87 0.14
N MET A 134 1.19 9.35 -1.04
CA MET A 134 0.83 10.65 -1.63
C MET A 134 -0.18 10.55 -2.78
N GLY A 135 -0.59 9.33 -3.12
CA GLY A 135 -1.61 9.06 -4.12
C GLY A 135 -1.61 7.60 -4.53
N ALA A 136 -2.61 7.21 -5.31
CA ALA A 136 -2.73 5.88 -5.86
C ALA A 136 -3.56 5.90 -7.15
N TYR A 137 -3.48 4.85 -7.97
CA TYR A 137 -4.43 4.66 -9.07
C TYR A 137 -4.75 3.18 -9.31
N THR A 138 -5.87 2.96 -10.01
CA THR A 138 -6.35 1.63 -10.42
C THR A 138 -7.30 1.76 -11.62
N PRO A 139 -7.39 0.78 -12.53
CA PRO A 139 -6.63 -0.47 -12.61
C PRO A 139 -5.18 -0.26 -13.09
N LEU A 140 -4.41 -1.34 -13.13
CA LEU A 140 -3.01 -1.36 -13.58
C LEU A 140 -2.90 -2.10 -14.93
N PRO A 141 -3.11 -1.42 -16.07
CA PRO A 141 -3.18 -2.08 -17.38
C PRO A 141 -1.84 -2.64 -17.88
N TRP A 142 -0.75 -2.30 -17.22
CA TRP A 142 0.59 -2.83 -17.49
C TRP A 142 0.87 -4.17 -16.80
N LEU A 143 -0.03 -4.65 -15.94
CA LEU A 143 0.09 -5.97 -15.34
C LEU A 143 -0.20 -7.08 -16.37
N PRO A 144 0.47 -8.24 -16.27
CA PRO A 144 0.11 -9.42 -17.05
C PRO A 144 -1.34 -9.85 -16.84
N GLU A 145 -1.95 -10.42 -17.88
CA GLU A 145 -3.25 -11.09 -17.76
C GLU A 145 -3.18 -12.21 -16.71
N GLY A 146 -4.22 -12.36 -15.90
CA GLY A 146 -4.27 -13.38 -14.84
C GLY A 146 -3.46 -13.03 -13.58
N PHE A 147 -2.85 -11.85 -13.48
CA PHE A 147 -2.06 -11.44 -12.31
C PHE A 147 -2.81 -11.62 -10.99
N THR A 148 -4.08 -11.19 -10.92
CA THR A 148 -4.88 -11.31 -9.69
C THR A 148 -5.08 -12.78 -9.31
N ASP A 149 -5.34 -13.66 -10.28
CA ASP A 149 -5.51 -15.10 -10.04
C ASP A 149 -4.20 -15.73 -9.57
N GLU A 150 -3.06 -15.36 -10.19
CA GLU A 150 -1.74 -15.79 -9.76
C GLU A 150 -1.48 -15.42 -8.29
N VAL A 151 -1.78 -14.18 -7.89
CA VAL A 151 -1.60 -13.75 -6.50
C VAL A 151 -2.54 -14.48 -5.56
N MET A 152 -3.79 -14.73 -5.96
CA MET A 152 -4.73 -15.49 -5.14
C MET A 152 -4.23 -16.93 -4.90
N ASP A 153 -3.74 -17.59 -5.95
CA ASP A 153 -3.33 -18.99 -5.90
C ASP A 153 -1.96 -19.21 -5.26
N ARG A 154 -1.01 -18.28 -5.47
CA ARG A 154 0.38 -18.41 -4.99
C ARG A 154 0.66 -17.66 -3.70
N VAL A 155 -0.20 -16.72 -3.30
CA VAL A 155 0.01 -15.87 -2.11
C VAL A 155 -1.16 -15.98 -1.15
N ALA A 156 -2.34 -15.47 -1.53
CA ALA A 156 -3.41 -15.23 -0.57
C ALA A 156 -4.00 -16.54 -0.01
N ARG A 157 -4.45 -17.46 -0.87
CA ARG A 157 -5.04 -18.73 -0.43
C ARG A 157 -4.05 -19.60 0.36
N PRO A 158 -2.77 -19.77 -0.06
CA PRO A 158 -1.77 -20.48 0.74
C PRO A 158 -1.55 -19.88 2.14
N VAL A 159 -1.47 -18.54 2.24
CA VAL A 159 -1.34 -17.86 3.55
C VAL A 159 -2.55 -18.13 4.42
N LEU A 160 -3.76 -18.01 3.89
CA LEU A 160 -4.98 -18.28 4.65
C LEU A 160 -5.04 -19.73 5.14
N ALA A 161 -4.68 -20.68 4.28
CA ALA A 161 -4.63 -22.10 4.64
C ALA A 161 -3.60 -22.37 5.75
N GLU A 162 -2.42 -21.75 5.67
CA GLU A 162 -1.39 -21.89 6.71
C GLU A 162 -1.81 -21.23 8.03
N MET A 163 -2.44 -20.06 7.98
CA MET A 163 -2.98 -19.39 9.16
C MET A 163 -4.08 -20.23 9.84
N ALA A 164 -4.97 -20.85 9.06
CA ALA A 164 -5.97 -21.78 9.57
C ALA A 164 -5.31 -23.03 10.19
N ARG A 165 -4.29 -23.61 9.52
CA ARG A 165 -3.54 -24.77 10.04
C ARG A 165 -2.85 -24.48 11.37
N ARG A 166 -2.40 -23.24 11.59
CA ARG A 166 -1.82 -22.76 12.86
C ARG A 166 -2.85 -22.47 13.95
N GLY A 167 -4.15 -22.64 13.67
CA GLY A 167 -5.23 -22.33 14.60
C GLY A 167 -5.52 -20.83 14.74
N THR A 168 -5.08 -20.01 13.78
CA THR A 168 -5.23 -18.55 13.76
C THR A 168 -5.85 -18.09 12.44
N PRO A 169 -7.07 -18.52 12.09
CA PRO A 169 -7.70 -18.16 10.82
C PRO A 169 -7.81 -16.63 10.67
N PHE A 170 -7.72 -16.17 9.43
CA PHE A 170 -7.67 -14.74 9.10
C PHE A 170 -8.99 -14.26 8.48
N THR A 171 -9.66 -13.33 9.15
CA THR A 171 -10.85 -12.62 8.68
C THR A 171 -10.51 -11.14 8.56
N GLY A 172 -10.93 -10.45 7.51
CA GLY A 172 -10.63 -9.02 7.31
C GLY A 172 -10.05 -8.73 5.93
N VAL A 173 -9.15 -7.74 5.84
CA VAL A 173 -8.41 -7.43 4.61
C VAL A 173 -6.99 -7.92 4.75
N LEU A 174 -6.59 -8.86 3.91
CA LEU A 174 -5.19 -9.17 3.67
C LEU A 174 -4.71 -8.27 2.52
N PHE A 175 -3.94 -7.25 2.85
CA PHE A 175 -3.24 -6.43 1.87
C PHE A 175 -1.89 -7.10 1.59
N CYS A 176 -1.75 -7.63 0.38
CA CYS A 176 -0.50 -8.09 -0.20
C CYS A 176 0.25 -6.91 -0.86
N GLY A 177 1.36 -6.47 -0.26
CA GLY A 177 2.32 -5.59 -0.92
C GLY A 177 3.28 -6.43 -1.77
N LEU A 178 3.32 -6.17 -3.07
CA LEU A 178 3.95 -7.04 -4.07
C LEU A 178 4.96 -6.27 -4.91
N ALA A 179 6.01 -6.95 -5.36
CA ALA A 179 6.88 -6.50 -6.44
C ALA A 179 6.74 -7.44 -7.63
N VAL A 180 6.66 -6.88 -8.84
CA VAL A 180 6.71 -7.68 -10.08
C VAL A 180 8.15 -7.74 -10.55
N THR A 181 8.88 -8.78 -10.14
CA THR A 181 10.33 -8.91 -10.36
C THR A 181 10.64 -9.75 -11.60
N ALA A 182 11.92 -9.82 -11.98
CA ALA A 182 12.34 -10.69 -13.09
C ALA A 182 12.11 -12.19 -12.81
N LYS A 183 11.92 -12.57 -11.53
CA LYS A 183 11.64 -13.95 -11.10
C LYS A 183 10.13 -14.25 -10.99
N GLY A 184 9.28 -13.23 -11.18
CA GLY A 184 7.83 -13.30 -11.02
C GLY A 184 7.34 -12.42 -9.87
N VAL A 185 6.11 -12.65 -9.43
CA VAL A 185 5.50 -11.89 -8.34
C VAL A 185 6.08 -12.35 -7.00
N GLU A 186 6.62 -11.41 -6.22
CA GLU A 186 7.18 -11.65 -4.88
C GLU A 186 6.52 -10.72 -3.86
N VAL A 187 6.20 -11.25 -2.68
CA VAL A 187 5.62 -10.47 -1.57
C VAL A 187 6.70 -9.63 -0.88
N ILE A 188 6.46 -8.34 -0.76
CA ILE A 188 7.27 -7.39 0.02
C ILE A 188 6.88 -7.46 1.50
N GLU A 189 5.58 -7.38 1.78
CA GLU A 189 4.99 -7.36 3.12
C GLU A 189 3.49 -7.62 3.09
N PHE A 190 2.92 -7.92 4.26
CA PHE A 190 1.48 -7.91 4.47
C PHE A 190 1.08 -6.74 5.37
N ASN A 191 -0.05 -6.11 5.03
CA ASN A 191 -0.83 -5.34 5.98
C ASN A 191 -2.16 -6.08 6.22
N VAL A 192 -2.74 -5.97 7.42
CA VAL A 192 -3.95 -6.71 7.81
C VAL A 192 -5.19 -5.81 7.88
N ARG A 193 -5.18 -4.77 7.04
CA ARG A 193 -6.18 -3.70 6.94
C ARG A 193 -6.14 -3.10 5.53
N PHE A 194 -7.12 -2.25 5.23
CA PHE A 194 -7.13 -1.44 4.01
C PHE A 194 -5.93 -0.46 3.95
N GLY A 195 -5.29 -0.36 2.80
CA GLY A 195 -4.25 0.65 2.50
C GLY A 195 -4.81 2.07 2.49
N ASP A 196 -3.96 3.07 2.64
CA ASP A 196 -4.34 4.49 2.53
C ASP A 196 -3.14 5.18 1.91
N PRO A 197 -3.20 5.67 0.65
CA PRO A 197 -4.41 6.09 -0.06
C PRO A 197 -5.05 5.10 -1.07
N GLU A 198 -4.59 3.85 -1.19
CA GLU A 198 -5.06 3.00 -2.30
C GLU A 198 -6.55 2.65 -2.20
N THR A 199 -7.09 2.59 -0.98
CA THR A 199 -8.51 2.33 -0.73
C THR A 199 -9.41 3.35 -1.39
N GLN A 200 -9.00 4.63 -1.42
CA GLN A 200 -9.75 5.73 -2.01
C GLN A 200 -9.93 5.50 -3.51
N ALA A 201 -8.86 5.13 -4.22
CA ALA A 201 -8.92 4.83 -5.65
C ALA A 201 -9.65 3.50 -5.94
N VAL A 202 -9.37 2.45 -5.16
CA VAL A 202 -9.97 1.12 -5.34
C VAL A 202 -11.48 1.16 -5.12
N LEU A 203 -11.94 1.67 -3.97
CA LEU A 203 -13.36 1.69 -3.64
C LEU A 203 -14.15 2.67 -4.51
N ALA A 204 -13.51 3.68 -5.10
CA ALA A 204 -14.15 4.55 -6.07
C ALA A 204 -14.69 3.80 -7.29
N ARG A 205 -14.17 2.61 -7.61
CA ARG A 205 -14.61 1.78 -8.75
C ARG A 205 -15.52 0.61 -8.38
N LEU A 206 -15.67 0.30 -7.09
CA LEU A 206 -16.42 -0.87 -6.64
C LEU A 206 -17.93 -0.60 -6.77
N GLU A 207 -18.63 -1.44 -7.55
CA GLU A 207 -20.09 -1.36 -7.69
C GLU A 207 -20.80 -2.29 -6.70
N THR A 208 -20.18 -3.43 -6.36
CA THR A 208 -20.68 -4.31 -5.32
C THR A 208 -20.83 -3.56 -3.98
N PRO A 209 -22.00 -3.59 -3.32
CA PRO A 209 -22.20 -2.89 -2.05
C PRO A 209 -21.22 -3.33 -0.96
N LEU A 210 -20.25 -2.47 -0.64
CA LEU A 210 -19.18 -2.75 0.31
C LEU A 210 -19.72 -3.21 1.68
N GLY A 211 -20.75 -2.55 2.21
CA GLY A 211 -21.31 -2.89 3.52
C GLY A 211 -21.80 -4.35 3.61
N GLY A 212 -22.42 -4.87 2.56
CA GLY A 212 -22.85 -6.27 2.48
C GLY A 212 -21.67 -7.22 2.39
N LEU A 213 -20.69 -6.89 1.54
CA LEU A 213 -19.47 -7.67 1.38
C LEU A 213 -18.68 -7.83 2.69
N LEU A 214 -18.49 -6.73 3.43
CA LEU A 214 -17.81 -6.75 4.73
C LEU A 214 -18.60 -7.51 5.79
N ALA A 215 -19.94 -7.41 5.77
CA ALA A 215 -20.81 -8.13 6.70
C ALA A 215 -20.80 -9.65 6.46
N ASP A 216 -20.75 -10.08 5.20
CA ASP A 216 -20.64 -11.50 4.85
C ASP A 216 -19.27 -12.06 5.23
N ALA A 217 -18.19 -11.32 4.98
CA ALA A 217 -16.85 -11.73 5.42
C ALA A 217 -16.74 -11.82 6.95
N ALA A 218 -17.28 -10.83 7.67
CA ALA A 218 -17.31 -10.86 9.13
C ALA A 218 -18.13 -12.02 9.74
N ALA A 219 -18.94 -12.69 8.93
CA ALA A 219 -19.82 -13.78 9.35
C ALA A 219 -19.44 -15.14 8.74
N GLY A 220 -18.32 -15.24 8.02
CA GLY A 220 -17.88 -16.51 7.40
C GLY A 220 -18.79 -16.97 6.26
N ARG A 221 -19.34 -16.04 5.47
CA ARG A 221 -20.29 -16.33 4.38
C ARG A 221 -19.88 -15.68 3.05
N LEU A 222 -18.59 -15.44 2.85
CA LEU A 222 -18.13 -14.80 1.62
C LEU A 222 -18.39 -15.70 0.41
N GLY A 223 -18.04 -16.98 0.55
CA GLY A 223 -18.20 -18.04 -0.44
C GLY A 223 -17.09 -18.06 -1.49
N ALA A 224 -16.55 -19.25 -1.77
CA ALA A 224 -15.42 -19.49 -2.68
C ALA A 224 -15.59 -18.88 -4.09
N ASP A 225 -16.83 -18.82 -4.57
CA ASP A 225 -17.18 -18.36 -5.93
C ASP A 225 -17.65 -16.90 -5.99
N ARG A 226 -17.47 -16.12 -4.91
CA ARG A 226 -17.84 -14.70 -4.91
C ARG A 226 -17.14 -13.98 -6.07
N ARG A 227 -17.91 -13.16 -6.79
CA ARG A 227 -17.42 -12.21 -7.78
C ARG A 227 -17.86 -10.81 -7.38
N LEU A 228 -16.98 -9.84 -7.60
CA LEU A 228 -17.25 -8.43 -7.36
C LEU A 228 -17.53 -7.75 -8.70
N GLU A 229 -18.51 -6.86 -8.69
CA GLU A 229 -18.88 -5.99 -9.80
C GLU A 229 -18.08 -4.69 -9.68
N TRP A 230 -17.52 -4.27 -10.81
CA TRP A 230 -16.61 -3.14 -10.91
C TRP A 230 -17.03 -2.25 -12.07
N SER A 231 -16.84 -0.95 -11.88
CA SER A 231 -16.93 0.02 -12.96
C SER A 231 -15.73 -0.11 -13.90
N ASP A 232 -15.97 0.12 -15.20
CA ASP A 232 -14.95 0.21 -16.23
C ASP A 232 -14.09 1.48 -16.12
N ASP A 233 -14.51 2.46 -15.31
CA ASP A 233 -13.75 3.68 -15.08
C ASP A 233 -12.38 3.39 -14.46
N VAL A 234 -11.41 4.26 -14.75
CA VAL A 234 -10.13 4.39 -14.05
C VAL A 234 -10.29 5.40 -12.92
N ALA A 235 -9.60 5.17 -11.79
CA ALA A 235 -9.57 6.08 -10.66
C ALA A 235 -8.13 6.46 -10.28
N VAL A 236 -7.92 7.73 -9.98
CA VAL A 236 -6.66 8.30 -9.50
C VAL A 236 -6.96 9.11 -8.24
N ASP A 237 -6.25 8.82 -7.16
CA ASP A 237 -6.29 9.61 -5.93
C ASP A 237 -5.01 10.43 -5.79
N VAL A 238 -5.15 11.73 -5.52
CA VAL A 238 -4.05 12.64 -5.21
C VAL A 238 -4.22 13.14 -3.78
N VAL A 239 -3.23 12.85 -2.93
CA VAL A 239 -3.22 13.33 -1.55
C VAL A 239 -2.69 14.76 -1.49
N MET A 240 -3.42 15.62 -0.79
CA MET A 240 -2.97 16.94 -0.37
C MET A 240 -2.51 16.87 1.09
N ALA A 241 -1.28 17.26 1.36
CA ALA A 241 -0.65 17.20 2.67
C ALA A 241 -0.35 18.60 3.22
N SER A 242 -0.29 18.72 4.56
CA SER A 242 0.08 19.93 5.30
C SER A 242 1.55 20.28 5.09
N ALA A 243 1.90 21.55 5.31
CA ALA A 243 3.27 22.01 5.30
C ALA A 243 4.13 21.21 6.29
N GLY A 244 5.34 20.82 5.87
CA GLY A 244 6.30 20.09 6.71
C GLY A 244 6.13 18.56 6.75
N TYR A 245 5.02 18.03 6.23
CA TYR A 245 4.84 16.58 6.08
C TYR A 245 5.94 15.98 5.18
N PRO A 246 6.57 14.83 5.51
CA PRO A 246 6.24 13.91 6.61
C PRO A 246 6.99 14.13 7.95
N ALA A 247 7.90 15.11 8.02
CA ALA A 247 8.70 15.33 9.23
C ALA A 247 7.89 16.01 10.36
N SER A 248 6.98 16.91 9.98
CA SER A 248 6.03 17.61 10.85
C SER A 248 4.70 17.82 10.10
N SER A 249 3.78 18.61 10.65
CA SER A 249 2.57 19.00 9.94
C SER A 249 2.01 20.30 10.53
N SER A 250 1.69 21.27 9.68
CA SER A 250 0.85 22.41 10.07
C SER A 250 -0.58 21.95 10.41
N THR A 251 -1.22 22.67 11.34
CA THR A 251 -2.59 22.40 11.80
C THR A 251 -3.31 23.72 12.04
N GLY A 252 -4.61 23.77 11.76
CA GLY A 252 -5.44 24.96 11.93
C GLY A 252 -5.52 25.86 10.69
N ASP A 253 -4.92 25.45 9.57
CA ASP A 253 -4.98 26.21 8.31
C ASP A 253 -6.36 26.05 7.69
N VAL A 254 -7.04 27.15 7.38
CA VAL A 254 -8.39 27.14 6.80
C VAL A 254 -8.37 26.52 5.41
N ILE A 255 -9.24 25.53 5.20
CA ILE A 255 -9.42 24.83 3.93
C ILE A 255 -10.59 25.46 3.18
N THR A 256 -10.32 25.96 1.98
CA THR A 256 -11.30 26.57 1.08
C THR A 256 -11.41 25.80 -0.24
N GLY A 257 -12.51 25.98 -0.96
CA GLY A 257 -12.71 25.38 -2.30
C GLY A 257 -13.24 23.94 -2.31
N LEU A 258 -13.58 23.37 -1.15
CA LEU A 258 -14.13 22.00 -1.04
C LEU A 258 -15.42 21.83 -1.86
N ALA A 259 -16.34 22.79 -1.78
CA ALA A 259 -17.59 22.75 -2.54
C ALA A 259 -17.36 22.89 -4.05
N ASP A 260 -16.40 23.73 -4.46
CA ASP A 260 -16.06 23.91 -5.88
C ASP A 260 -15.42 22.67 -6.48
N ALA A 261 -14.57 21.97 -5.72
CA ALA A 261 -14.01 20.68 -6.12
C ALA A 261 -15.08 19.59 -6.22
N ALA A 262 -15.96 19.50 -5.21
CA ALA A 262 -17.03 18.49 -5.18
C ALA A 262 -18.12 18.70 -6.27
N ALA A 263 -18.20 19.91 -6.84
CA ALA A 263 -19.10 20.20 -7.95
C ALA A 263 -18.56 19.75 -9.32
N LEU A 264 -17.28 19.37 -9.41
CA LEU A 264 -16.68 18.86 -10.65
C LEU A 264 -17.14 17.43 -10.94
N GLU A 265 -17.46 17.16 -12.20
CA GLU A 265 -17.86 15.83 -12.64
C GLU A 265 -16.72 14.82 -12.42
N GLY A 266 -17.06 13.68 -11.82
CA GLY A 266 -16.10 12.59 -11.59
C GLY A 266 -15.04 12.89 -10.54
N VAL A 267 -15.21 13.94 -9.73
CA VAL A 267 -14.30 14.29 -8.63
C VAL A 267 -14.96 14.02 -7.29
N HIS A 268 -14.23 13.37 -6.39
CA HIS A 268 -14.64 13.17 -5.00
C HIS A 268 -13.53 13.59 -4.04
N VAL A 269 -13.89 14.32 -2.99
CA VAL A 269 -12.93 14.80 -1.99
C VAL A 269 -13.18 14.07 -0.68
N ILE A 270 -12.16 13.35 -0.21
CA ILE A 270 -12.20 12.55 1.00
C ILE A 270 -11.35 13.25 2.07
N HIS A 271 -11.92 13.43 3.25
CA HIS A 271 -11.25 14.04 4.38
C HIS A 271 -10.36 13.02 5.10
N ALA A 272 -9.07 13.32 5.23
CA ALA A 272 -8.14 12.59 6.08
C ALA A 272 -7.94 13.37 7.39
N GLY A 273 -6.85 14.12 7.54
CA GLY A 273 -6.58 14.98 8.69
C GLY A 273 -7.26 16.33 8.60
N THR A 274 -8.58 16.40 8.80
CA THR A 274 -9.33 17.67 8.91
C THR A 274 -10.11 17.78 10.22
N ALA A 275 -10.35 18.99 10.70
CA ALA A 275 -11.23 19.27 11.84
C ALA A 275 -12.22 20.40 11.51
N ALA A 276 -13.35 20.42 12.21
CA ALA A 276 -14.26 21.56 12.18
C ALA A 276 -13.76 22.66 13.13
N SER A 277 -13.78 23.91 12.68
CA SER A 277 -13.42 25.10 13.47
C SER A 277 -14.43 26.21 13.21
N GLY A 278 -15.52 26.24 13.99
CA GLY A 278 -16.63 27.14 13.74
C GLY A 278 -17.38 26.75 12.45
N GLU A 279 -17.46 27.66 11.50
CA GLU A 279 -18.03 27.40 10.17
C GLU A 279 -16.99 26.87 9.17
N ASP A 280 -15.70 26.89 9.55
CA ASP A 280 -14.60 26.48 8.69
C ASP A 280 -14.22 25.01 8.89
N VAL A 281 -13.59 24.45 7.86
CA VAL A 281 -12.82 23.21 7.95
C VAL A 281 -11.34 23.58 7.96
N VAL A 282 -10.56 22.98 8.86
CA VAL A 282 -9.13 23.26 9.01
C VAL A 282 -8.27 22.01 8.90
N THR A 283 -6.99 22.19 8.57
CA THR A 283 -5.97 21.11 8.61
C THR A 283 -5.82 20.57 10.05
N ALA A 284 -5.73 19.25 10.20
CA ALA A 284 -5.62 18.57 11.50
C ALA A 284 -4.77 17.29 11.46
N GLY A 285 -3.92 17.13 10.43
CA GLY A 285 -3.02 16.00 10.29
C GLY A 285 -2.01 16.21 9.16
N GLY A 286 -1.07 15.27 9.01
CA GLY A 286 -0.04 15.33 7.96
C GLY A 286 -0.61 15.23 6.55
N ARG A 287 -1.40 14.18 6.30
CA ARG A 287 -2.24 14.07 5.09
C ARG A 287 -3.60 14.66 5.40
N VAL A 288 -4.08 15.57 4.57
CA VAL A 288 -5.26 16.39 4.86
C VAL A 288 -6.45 15.94 4.05
N LEU A 289 -6.29 15.80 2.73
CA LEU A 289 -7.34 15.41 1.81
C LEU A 289 -6.82 14.38 0.81
N ALA A 290 -7.73 13.56 0.29
CA ALA A 290 -7.53 12.68 -0.85
C ALA A 290 -8.54 13.13 -1.94
N VAL A 291 -8.04 13.57 -3.09
CA VAL A 291 -8.85 14.05 -4.21
C VAL A 291 -8.85 12.98 -5.30
N VAL A 292 -9.98 12.28 -5.41
CA VAL A 292 -10.17 11.19 -6.36
C VAL A 292 -10.80 11.70 -7.64
N GLY A 293 -10.12 11.52 -8.77
CA GLY A 293 -10.67 11.68 -10.10
C GLY A 293 -11.02 10.32 -10.72
N ARG A 294 -12.21 10.20 -11.30
CA ARG A 294 -12.65 9.04 -12.11
C ARG A 294 -12.81 9.42 -13.57
N GLY A 295 -12.39 8.57 -14.49
CA GLY A 295 -12.51 8.82 -15.93
C GLY A 295 -12.50 7.53 -16.75
N ALA A 296 -12.81 7.64 -18.05
CA ALA A 296 -12.83 6.51 -18.97
C ALA A 296 -11.43 5.89 -19.21
N ASP A 297 -10.38 6.67 -18.96
CA ASP A 297 -8.98 6.25 -19.03
C ASP A 297 -8.14 6.96 -17.96
N LEU A 298 -6.87 6.57 -17.86
CA LEU A 298 -5.94 7.10 -16.87
C LEU A 298 -5.64 8.59 -17.08
N ALA A 299 -5.60 9.06 -18.32
CA ALA A 299 -5.34 10.47 -18.61
C ALA A 299 -6.50 11.35 -18.11
N GLN A 300 -7.74 10.95 -18.41
CA GLN A 300 -8.93 11.66 -17.94
C GLN A 300 -9.09 11.58 -16.42
N ALA A 301 -8.83 10.44 -15.79
CA ALA A 301 -8.88 10.30 -14.34
C ALA A 301 -7.86 11.21 -13.65
N ARG A 302 -6.62 11.28 -14.18
CA ARG A 302 -5.57 12.21 -13.72
C ARG A 302 -6.01 13.66 -13.88
N GLU A 303 -6.47 14.06 -15.08
CA GLU A 303 -6.95 15.42 -15.36
C GLU A 303 -8.02 15.85 -14.35
N ARG A 304 -9.02 15.00 -14.10
CA ARG A 304 -10.10 15.28 -13.15
C ARG A 304 -9.61 15.41 -11.71
N ALA A 305 -8.74 14.51 -11.26
CA ALA A 305 -8.15 14.58 -9.91
C ALA A 305 -7.41 15.92 -9.71
N TYR A 306 -6.56 16.30 -10.66
CA TYR A 306 -5.81 17.56 -10.59
C TYR A 306 -6.69 18.80 -10.72
N ALA A 307 -7.74 18.76 -11.54
CA ALA A 307 -8.73 19.84 -11.59
C ALA A 307 -9.41 20.07 -10.22
N GLY A 308 -9.68 18.99 -9.47
CA GLY A 308 -10.16 19.05 -8.09
C GLY A 308 -9.14 19.67 -7.13
N VAL A 309 -7.90 19.18 -7.17
CA VAL A 309 -6.78 19.72 -6.36
C VAL A 309 -6.60 21.22 -6.61
N GLU A 310 -6.70 21.66 -7.86
CA GLU A 310 -6.59 23.06 -8.26
C GLU A 310 -7.72 23.96 -7.75
N ARG A 311 -8.84 23.42 -7.23
CA ARG A 311 -9.88 24.22 -6.56
C ARG A 311 -9.63 24.42 -5.07
N ILE A 312 -8.87 23.52 -4.45
CA ILE A 312 -8.72 23.49 -2.99
C ILE A 312 -7.50 24.31 -2.56
N ARG A 313 -7.64 25.09 -1.48
CA ARG A 313 -6.54 25.88 -0.91
C ARG A 313 -6.50 25.78 0.60
N PHE A 314 -5.30 25.62 1.14
CA PHE A 314 -4.93 25.86 2.53
C PHE A 314 -3.43 26.25 2.57
N ASP A 315 -2.98 26.90 3.63
CA ASP A 315 -1.61 27.42 3.69
C ASP A 315 -0.58 26.27 3.64
N GLY A 316 0.45 26.45 2.81
CA GLY A 316 1.52 25.47 2.62
C GLY A 316 1.10 24.08 2.12
N ALA A 317 -0.06 23.96 1.45
CA ALA A 317 -0.51 22.73 0.81
C ALA A 317 0.54 22.18 -0.17
N GLN A 318 0.79 20.86 -0.10
CA GLN A 318 1.70 20.15 -1.00
C GLN A 318 1.04 18.87 -1.53
N TRP A 319 1.32 18.54 -2.78
CA TRP A 319 0.87 17.32 -3.46
C TRP A 319 1.85 16.98 -4.60
N ARG A 320 1.78 15.74 -5.09
CA ARG A 320 2.55 15.29 -6.27
C ARG A 320 1.79 15.54 -7.57
N THR A 321 2.49 15.86 -8.65
CA THR A 321 1.92 16.11 -9.98
C THR A 321 2.01 14.91 -10.94
N ASP A 322 2.69 13.84 -10.52
CA ASP A 322 3.05 12.70 -11.34
C ASP A 322 2.35 11.36 -10.95
N ILE A 323 1.28 11.40 -10.14
CA ILE A 323 0.56 10.19 -9.66
C ILE A 323 -0.05 9.35 -10.81
N GLY A 324 0.63 8.28 -11.20
CA GLY A 324 0.23 7.45 -12.36
C GLY A 324 0.71 7.98 -13.71
N LEU A 325 1.52 9.05 -13.76
CA LEU A 325 2.01 9.64 -15.01
C LEU A 325 2.86 8.66 -15.83
N LYS A 326 3.74 7.88 -15.18
CA LYS A 326 4.55 6.86 -15.85
C LYS A 326 3.67 5.81 -16.52
N ALA A 327 2.58 5.38 -15.86
CA ALA A 327 1.63 4.43 -16.43
C ALA A 327 0.85 5.03 -17.60
N GLU A 328 0.38 6.27 -17.46
CA GLU A 328 -0.32 7.01 -18.52
C GLU A 328 0.54 7.10 -19.80
N ARG A 329 1.85 7.31 -19.64
CA ARG A 329 2.82 7.41 -20.74
C ARG A 329 3.32 6.06 -21.26
N GLY A 330 2.94 4.94 -20.65
CA GLY A 330 3.46 3.62 -21.00
C GLY A 330 4.95 3.43 -20.66
N GLU A 331 5.44 4.13 -19.64
CA GLU A 331 6.84 4.11 -19.19
C GLU A 331 7.12 3.08 -18.09
N ILE A 332 6.09 2.36 -17.62
CA ILE A 332 6.29 1.26 -16.65
C ILE A 332 6.88 0.06 -17.37
N THR A 333 8.04 -0.39 -16.89
CA THR A 333 8.71 -1.59 -17.38
C THR A 333 8.51 -2.72 -16.38
N VAL A 334 7.92 -3.83 -16.82
CA VAL A 334 7.82 -5.05 -16.04
C VAL A 334 9.01 -5.96 -16.42
N PRO A 335 9.96 -6.23 -15.51
CA PRO A 335 11.07 -7.14 -15.76
C PRO A 335 10.58 -8.51 -16.28
N GLY A 336 11.29 -9.08 -17.25
CA GLY A 336 10.97 -10.42 -17.78
C GLY A 336 9.85 -10.49 -18.84
N THR A 337 9.11 -9.41 -19.11
CA THR A 337 8.08 -9.36 -20.19
C THR A 337 8.63 -9.01 -21.57
N GLY A 338 9.96 -8.98 -21.73
CA GLY A 338 10.64 -8.76 -23.00
C GLY A 338 10.46 -9.95 -23.96
N GLY A 339 9.28 -10.07 -24.57
CA GLY A 339 8.96 -11.17 -25.48
C GLY A 339 7.59 -11.09 -26.16
N ALA A 340 7.32 -10.00 -26.88
CA ALA A 340 6.55 -9.97 -28.14
C ALA A 340 6.36 -8.50 -28.58
N LYS A 341 7.27 -7.99 -29.41
CA LYS A 341 6.93 -6.94 -30.40
C LYS A 341 6.65 -7.63 -31.72
#